data_AF-A0A368FGT4-F1
#
_entry.id   AF-A0A368FGT4-F1
#
_cell.length_a   1.000
_cell.length_b   1.000
_cell.length_c   1.000
_cell.angle_alpha   90.00
_cell.angle_beta   90.00
_cell.angle_gamma   90.00
#
_symmetry.space_group_name_H-M   'P 1'
#
loop_
_entity.id
_entity.type
_entity.pdbx_description
1 polymer ?
#
loop_
_entity_poly.entity_id
_entity_poly.type
_entity_poly.pdbx_seq_one_letter_code
_entity_poly.pdbx_strand_id
1 'polypeptide(L)'
;MIAGSGGNKRRSIASSCSSVTGDSIKGDNGSSVFTGVGASSAEGIDGVSAGRAAAIAALTRIICSKRTSEKLPNQQLANFLSTIHDALIEKDRLVLCSLFFYGQNLFRLGLTGVEAILPHYLFALDIILIESAKLRLHPSIPEVEMRRACLRALSSVVCWPTTFGMSKIPQLPESSNLKSSASTYLQLRSRIYKTLVFSLRNETDPVNLHLTL
;
A
#
# COMPACT_ATOMS: atom_id res chain seq x y z
N MET A 1 12.76 -28.32 -62.38
CA MET A 1 12.06 -27.93 -63.61
C MET A 1 10.57 -27.79 -63.29
N ILE A 2 10.01 -26.61 -63.58
CA ILE A 2 8.59 -26.32 -63.90
C ILE A 2 7.61 -26.38 -62.71
N ALA A 3 7.20 -25.26 -62.09
CA ALA A 3 6.24 -24.22 -62.53
C ALA A 3 4.79 -24.76 -62.65
N GLY A 4 3.85 -24.29 -61.83
CA GLY A 4 2.94 -23.18 -62.15
C GLY A 4 1.56 -23.53 -61.56
N SER A 5 0.93 -22.65 -60.79
CA SER A 5 0.08 -21.52 -61.21
C SER A 5 -1.41 -21.90 -61.15
N GLY A 6 -2.23 -21.01 -60.58
CA GLY A 6 -3.69 -21.09 -60.71
C GLY A 6 -4.44 -20.52 -59.51
N GLY A 7 -4.47 -19.19 -59.40
CA GLY A 7 -5.36 -18.52 -58.45
C GLY A 7 -6.84 -18.65 -58.82
N ASN A 8 -7.71 -18.40 -57.85
CA ASN A 8 -9.01 -17.80 -58.17
C ASN A 8 -9.55 -16.93 -57.02
N LYS A 9 -10.33 -15.95 -57.47
CA LYS A 9 -10.68 -14.66 -56.85
C LYS A 9 -12.08 -14.74 -56.21
N ARG A 10 -12.40 -13.73 -55.38
CA ARG A 10 -13.75 -13.26 -54.93
C ARG A 10 -14.24 -13.85 -53.60
N ARG A 11 -14.89 -13.11 -52.70
CA ARG A 11 -15.48 -11.76 -52.69
C ARG A 11 -15.75 -11.36 -51.23
N SER A 12 -15.64 -10.08 -50.91
CA SER A 12 -16.12 -9.46 -49.68
C SER A 12 -17.66 -9.43 -49.63
N ILE A 13 -18.23 -9.64 -48.46
CA ILE A 13 -19.60 -9.22 -48.13
C ILE A 13 -19.54 -8.54 -46.76
N ALA A 14 -19.83 -7.25 -46.77
CA ALA A 14 -20.06 -6.43 -45.60
C ALA A 14 -21.42 -6.79 -44.97
N SER A 15 -21.49 -6.85 -43.64
CA SER A 15 -22.74 -6.81 -42.90
C SER A 15 -22.83 -5.50 -42.13
N SER A 16 -23.65 -4.60 -42.65
CA SER A 16 -24.06 -3.36 -42.01
C SER A 16 -24.95 -3.65 -40.81
N CYS A 17 -24.70 -2.97 -39.68
CA CYS A 17 -25.60 -2.89 -38.56
C CYS A 17 -26.56 -1.71 -38.77
N SER A 18 -27.87 -1.96 -38.68
CA SER A 18 -28.91 -0.94 -38.66
C SER A 18 -29.78 -1.11 -37.43
N SER A 19 -29.74 -0.05 -36.61
CA SER A 19 -30.70 0.50 -35.65
C SER A 19 -32.12 -0.10 -35.54
N VAL A 20 -32.64 -0.17 -34.31
CA VAL A 20 -33.96 0.36 -33.95
C VAL A 20 -34.05 0.66 -32.44
N THR A 21 -34.53 1.87 -32.16
CA THR A 21 -35.05 2.39 -30.89
C THR A 21 -36.33 1.69 -30.48
N GLY A 22 -36.54 1.48 -29.17
CA GLY A 22 -37.81 1.00 -28.62
C GLY A 22 -37.95 1.38 -27.15
N ASP A 23 -38.69 2.46 -26.90
CA ASP A 23 -39.28 2.82 -25.61
C ASP A 23 -40.12 1.66 -25.05
N SER A 24 -40.11 1.48 -23.72
CA SER A 24 -41.34 1.16 -22.96
C SER A 24 -41.16 1.14 -21.43
N ILE A 25 -41.95 2.02 -20.80
CA ILE A 25 -42.89 1.78 -19.70
C ILE A 25 -42.37 1.43 -18.30
N LYS A 26 -42.74 2.34 -17.39
CA LYS A 26 -42.65 2.36 -15.94
C LYS A 26 -43.81 1.55 -15.32
N GLY A 27 -43.55 0.73 -14.31
CA GLY A 27 -44.59 0.10 -13.48
C GLY A 27 -44.10 -0.99 -12.52
N ASP A 28 -43.77 -0.57 -11.29
CA ASP A 28 -43.91 -1.21 -9.97
C ASP A 28 -43.76 -2.74 -9.77
N ASN A 29 -42.75 -3.12 -8.97
CA ASN A 29 -42.88 -3.67 -7.60
C ASN A 29 -41.72 -4.63 -7.25
N GLY A 30 -41.06 -4.41 -6.11
CA GLY A 30 -40.22 -5.43 -5.47
C GLY A 30 -39.05 -4.92 -4.65
N SER A 31 -39.35 -4.46 -3.43
CA SER A 31 -38.50 -4.49 -2.22
C SER A 31 -36.98 -4.70 -2.40
N SER A 32 -36.19 -3.63 -2.23
CA SER A 32 -34.84 -3.75 -1.68
C SER A 32 -34.65 -2.73 -0.55
N VAL A 33 -34.61 -3.27 0.66
CA VAL A 33 -34.23 -2.57 1.88
C VAL A 33 -32.72 -2.37 1.83
N PHE A 34 -32.27 -1.26 1.25
CA PHE A 34 -30.98 -0.64 1.55
C PHE A 34 -31.10 0.86 1.26
N THR A 35 -31.62 1.59 2.23
CA THR A 35 -31.63 3.05 2.22
C THR A 35 -30.20 3.56 2.22
N GLY A 36 -29.87 4.30 1.16
CA GLY A 36 -28.56 4.87 0.91
C GLY A 36 -28.08 5.79 2.04
N VAL A 37 -26.82 5.59 2.41
CA VAL A 37 -26.01 6.62 3.04
C VAL A 37 -25.59 7.59 1.94
N GLY A 38 -25.87 8.87 2.16
CA GLY A 38 -25.79 9.93 1.17
C GLY A 38 -24.47 9.98 0.40
N ALA A 39 -24.59 9.90 -0.92
CA ALA A 39 -23.60 10.38 -1.85
C ALA A 39 -23.46 11.89 -1.68
N SER A 40 -22.47 12.30 -0.89
CA SER A 40 -21.94 13.67 -0.96
C SER A 40 -20.41 13.57 -0.89
N SER A 41 -19.77 13.94 -2.00
CA SER A 41 -18.31 14.02 -2.23
C SER A 41 -17.49 12.71 -2.18
N ALA A 42 -17.76 11.79 -3.11
CA ALA A 42 -16.87 10.65 -3.40
C ALA A 42 -16.41 10.62 -4.88
N GLU A 43 -16.31 11.77 -5.53
CA GLU A 43 -15.65 11.86 -6.83
C GLU A 43 -14.13 11.73 -6.62
N GLY A 44 -13.59 10.53 -6.88
CA GLY A 44 -12.14 10.33 -7.01
C GLY A 44 -11.53 9.18 -6.20
N ILE A 45 -12.32 8.37 -5.49
CA ILE A 45 -11.80 7.18 -4.80
C ILE A 45 -12.20 5.93 -5.59
N ASP A 46 -11.20 5.26 -6.17
CA ASP A 46 -11.40 3.94 -6.78
C ASP A 46 -11.88 2.96 -5.71
N GLY A 47 -13.07 2.38 -5.93
CA GLY A 47 -13.66 1.39 -5.03
C GLY A 47 -12.74 0.18 -4.81
N VAL A 48 -11.91 -0.16 -5.79
CA VAL A 48 -10.91 -1.23 -5.67
C VAL A 48 -9.82 -0.82 -4.68
N SER A 49 -9.21 0.35 -4.84
CA SER A 49 -8.21 0.87 -3.90
C SER A 49 -8.76 1.02 -2.48
N ALA A 50 -10.00 1.49 -2.32
CA ALA A 50 -10.66 1.57 -1.03
C ALA A 50 -10.86 0.19 -0.38
N GLY A 51 -11.33 -0.80 -1.15
CA GLY A 51 -11.48 -2.18 -0.69
C GLY A 51 -10.14 -2.80 -0.27
N ARG A 52 -9.09 -2.58 -1.06
CA ARG A 52 -7.72 -3.01 -0.73
C ARG A 52 -7.18 -2.35 0.54
N ALA A 53 -7.39 -1.05 0.69
CA ALA A 53 -6.97 -0.32 1.88
C ALA A 53 -7.67 -0.83 3.15
N ALA A 54 -8.97 -1.16 3.06
CA ALA A 54 -9.72 -1.76 4.15
C ALA A 54 -9.23 -3.19 4.49
N ALA A 55 -8.94 -4.00 3.48
CA ALA A 55 -8.40 -5.35 3.68
C ALA A 55 -7.02 -5.33 4.35
N ILE A 56 -6.11 -4.46 3.89
CA ILE A 56 -4.79 -4.27 4.51
C ILE A 56 -4.94 -3.76 5.95
N ALA A 57 -5.81 -2.78 6.19
CA ALA A 57 -6.08 -2.29 7.55
C ALA A 57 -6.53 -3.42 8.49
N ALA A 58 -7.46 -4.27 8.03
CA ALA A 58 -7.96 -5.40 8.81
C ALA A 58 -6.86 -6.43 9.09
N LEU A 59 -6.11 -6.85 8.07
CA LEU A 59 -5.01 -7.81 8.20
C LEU A 59 -3.92 -7.30 9.14
N THR A 60 -3.47 -6.06 8.94
CA THR A 60 -2.42 -5.45 9.78
C THR A 60 -2.89 -5.33 11.22
N ARG A 61 -4.16 -4.98 11.48
CA ARG A 61 -4.72 -4.96 12.84
C ARG A 61 -4.73 -6.33 13.49
N ILE A 62 -5.18 -7.36 12.78
CA ILE A 62 -5.22 -8.74 13.30
C ILE A 62 -3.82 -9.16 13.71
N ILE A 63 -2.84 -9.01 12.83
CA ILE A 63 -1.46 -9.40 13.13
C ILE A 63 -0.82 -8.53 14.21
N CYS A 64 -1.08 -7.22 14.21
CA CYS A 64 -0.53 -6.31 15.22
C CYS A 64 -1.21 -6.39 16.59
N SER A 65 -2.37 -7.01 16.69
CA SER A 65 -3.05 -7.29 17.95
C SER A 65 -2.53 -8.53 18.68
N LYS A 66 -1.66 -9.30 18.01
CA LYS A 66 -1.09 -10.54 18.52
C LYS A 66 -0.50 -10.36 19.91
N ARG A 67 -0.92 -11.22 20.85
CA ARG A 67 -0.32 -11.33 22.19
C ARG A 67 0.82 -12.34 22.20
N THR A 68 1.76 -12.16 23.12
CA THR A 68 3.03 -12.91 23.21
C THR A 68 2.89 -14.44 23.22
N SER A 69 1.73 -14.99 23.60
CA SER A 69 1.47 -16.44 23.68
C SER A 69 0.88 -17.08 22.41
N GLU A 70 0.53 -16.30 21.39
CA GLU A 70 -0.14 -16.82 20.20
C GLU A 70 0.88 -17.34 19.16
N LYS A 71 0.64 -18.55 18.63
CA LYS A 71 1.47 -19.11 17.55
C LYS A 71 0.81 -18.80 16.20
N LEU A 72 1.45 -17.94 15.41
CA LEU A 72 1.07 -17.71 14.01
C LEU A 72 1.74 -18.79 13.16
N PRO A 73 1.00 -19.57 12.37
CA PRO A 73 1.59 -20.51 11.43
C PRO A 73 2.50 -19.77 10.44
N ASN A 74 3.67 -20.34 10.14
CA ASN A 74 4.65 -19.73 9.24
C ASN A 74 4.07 -19.40 7.86
N GLN A 75 3.15 -20.24 7.34
CA GLN A 75 2.49 -20.00 6.07
C GLN A 75 1.66 -18.72 6.08
N GLN A 76 0.90 -18.47 7.15
CA GLN A 76 0.06 -17.27 7.26
C GLN A 76 0.90 -16.02 7.41
N LEU A 77 2.00 -16.10 8.16
CA LEU A 77 2.95 -15.00 8.28
C LEU A 77 3.64 -14.70 6.96
N ALA A 78 4.08 -15.72 6.22
CA ALA A 78 4.69 -15.54 4.90
C ALA A 78 3.73 -14.88 3.91
N ASN A 79 2.48 -15.35 3.86
CA ASN A 79 1.44 -14.76 3.01
C ASN A 79 1.21 -13.28 3.38
N PHE A 80 1.09 -12.97 4.67
CA PHE A 80 0.91 -11.60 5.14
C PHE A 80 2.08 -10.68 4.77
N LEU A 81 3.33 -11.12 4.98
CA LEU A 81 4.51 -10.33 4.63
C LEU A 81 4.64 -10.15 3.12
N SER A 82 4.27 -11.15 2.31
CA SER A 82 4.19 -11.02 0.85
C SER A 82 3.16 -9.97 0.46
N THR A 83 1.95 -10.02 1.02
CA THR A 83 0.90 -9.03 0.73
C THR A 83 1.33 -7.61 1.10
N ILE A 84 2.03 -7.43 2.23
CA ILE A 84 2.59 -6.11 2.60
C ILE A 84 3.67 -5.69 1.59
N HIS A 85 4.56 -6.60 1.21
CA HIS A 85 5.60 -6.31 0.24
C HIS A 85 5.00 -5.84 -1.09
N ASP A 86 3.96 -6.50 -1.59
CA ASP A 86 3.27 -6.14 -2.83
C ASP A 86 2.63 -4.76 -2.72
N ALA A 87 1.98 -4.46 -1.59
CA ALA A 87 1.44 -3.13 -1.32
C ALA A 87 2.52 -2.02 -1.31
N LEU A 88 3.72 -2.32 -0.78
CA LEU A 88 4.86 -1.42 -0.77
C LEU A 88 5.46 -1.19 -2.18
N ILE A 89 5.34 -2.17 -3.07
CA ILE A 89 5.79 -2.07 -4.46
C ILE A 89 4.81 -1.23 -5.29
N GLU A 90 3.53 -1.53 -5.20
CA GLU A 90 2.48 -0.86 -5.96
C GLU A 90 2.34 0.62 -5.59
N LYS A 91 2.60 0.95 -4.31
CA LYS A 91 2.55 2.32 -3.77
C LYS A 91 1.21 3.01 -3.97
N ASP A 92 0.13 2.24 -3.91
CA ASP A 92 -1.21 2.80 -3.81
C ASP A 92 -1.30 3.64 -2.53
N ARG A 93 -1.58 4.94 -2.71
CA ARG A 93 -1.54 5.93 -1.62
C ARG A 93 -2.54 5.60 -0.50
N LEU A 94 -3.75 5.14 -0.83
CA LEU A 94 -4.75 4.80 0.18
C LEU A 94 -4.34 3.56 0.96
N VAL A 95 -3.82 2.55 0.26
CA VAL A 95 -3.35 1.31 0.87
C VAL A 95 -2.16 1.57 1.80
N LEU A 96 -1.19 2.37 1.38
CA LEU A 96 -0.05 2.74 2.20
C LEU A 96 -0.46 3.53 3.45
N CYS A 97 -1.38 4.48 3.33
CA CYS A 97 -1.91 5.21 4.48
C CYS A 97 -2.53 4.26 5.51
N SER A 98 -3.36 3.32 5.06
CA SER A 98 -3.92 2.28 5.93
C SER A 98 -2.85 1.40 6.57
N LEU A 99 -1.86 0.94 5.79
CA LEU A 99 -0.76 0.12 6.30
C LEU A 99 0.00 0.82 7.43
N PHE A 100 0.43 2.07 7.23
CA PHE A 100 1.20 2.82 8.23
C PHE A 100 0.35 3.19 9.44
N PHE A 101 -0.91 3.58 9.23
CA PHE A 101 -1.80 3.98 10.31
C PHE A 101 -2.13 2.83 11.25
N TYR A 102 -2.42 1.65 10.71
CA TYR A 102 -2.76 0.47 11.52
C TYR A 102 -1.54 -0.38 11.91
N GLY A 103 -0.41 -0.24 11.19
CA GLY A 103 0.81 -1.02 11.34
C GLY A 103 1.93 -0.38 12.16
N GLN A 104 1.61 0.57 13.04
CA GLN A 104 2.61 1.33 13.82
C GLN A 104 3.54 0.44 14.67
N ASN A 105 3.10 -0.77 15.03
CA ASN A 105 3.86 -1.71 15.85
C ASN A 105 4.45 -2.88 15.06
N LEU A 106 4.35 -2.89 13.72
CA LEU A 106 4.70 -4.04 12.88
C LEU A 106 6.11 -4.61 13.18
N PHE A 107 7.12 -3.74 13.28
CA PHE A 107 8.50 -4.13 13.57
C PHE A 107 8.78 -4.41 15.06
N ARG A 108 7.91 -3.95 15.97
CA ARG A 108 8.04 -4.17 17.42
C ARG A 108 7.64 -5.58 17.84
N LEU A 109 6.87 -6.28 17.01
CA LEU A 109 6.35 -7.61 17.29
C LEU A 109 7.39 -8.73 17.12
N GLY A 110 8.56 -8.43 16.55
CA GLY A 110 9.61 -9.43 16.30
C GLY A 110 9.14 -10.56 15.38
N LEU A 111 8.32 -10.24 14.37
CA LEU A 111 7.84 -11.24 13.42
C LEU A 111 9.01 -11.77 12.57
N THR A 112 9.10 -13.08 12.45
CA THR A 112 10.12 -13.74 11.62
C THR A 112 10.01 -13.25 10.17
N GLY A 113 11.12 -12.74 9.61
CA GLY A 113 11.18 -12.29 8.21
C GLY A 113 10.70 -10.86 7.95
N VAL A 114 10.21 -10.13 8.95
CA VAL A 114 9.77 -8.72 8.78
C VAL A 114 10.90 -7.80 8.34
N GLU A 115 12.13 -8.17 8.65
CA GLU A 115 13.34 -7.45 8.23
C GLU A 115 13.44 -7.30 6.72
N ALA A 116 12.94 -8.27 5.96
CA ALA A 116 13.09 -8.31 4.52
C ALA A 116 12.28 -7.22 3.79
N ILE A 117 11.17 -6.78 4.38
CA ILE A 117 10.35 -5.70 3.84
C ILE A 117 10.85 -4.30 4.26
N LEU A 118 11.77 -4.22 5.23
CA LEU A 118 12.20 -2.97 5.86
C LEU A 118 12.68 -1.90 4.86
N PRO A 119 13.53 -2.21 3.86
CA PRO A 119 13.99 -1.17 2.94
C PRO A 119 12.81 -0.50 2.22
N HIS A 120 11.91 -1.32 1.66
CA HIS A 120 10.74 -0.86 0.91
C HIS A 120 9.77 -0.11 1.81
N TYR A 121 9.60 -0.58 3.04
CA TYR A 121 8.79 0.07 4.05
C TYR A 121 9.28 1.48 4.35
N LEU A 122 10.58 1.66 4.59
CA LEU A 122 11.16 2.99 4.83
C LEU A 122 11.04 3.92 3.62
N PHE A 123 11.21 3.39 2.40
CA PHE A 123 11.03 4.19 1.19
C PHE A 123 9.57 4.69 1.04
N ALA A 124 8.59 3.82 1.25
CA ALA A 124 7.18 4.20 1.21
C ALA A 124 6.79 5.13 2.37
N LEU A 125 7.39 4.93 3.56
CA LEU A 125 7.18 5.78 4.73
C LEU A 125 7.64 7.21 4.45
N ASP A 126 8.81 7.39 3.82
CA ASP A 126 9.30 8.72 3.43
C ASP A 126 8.30 9.44 2.51
N ILE A 127 7.74 8.74 1.52
CA ILE A 127 6.74 9.30 0.59
C ILE A 127 5.52 9.79 1.37
N ILE A 128 4.90 8.91 2.18
CA ILE A 128 3.68 9.24 2.90
C ILE A 128 3.92 10.34 3.94
N LEU A 129 5.06 10.34 4.62
CA LEU A 129 5.42 11.38 5.60
C LEU A 129 5.60 12.75 4.93
N ILE A 130 6.24 12.81 3.76
CA ILE A 130 6.43 14.06 3.01
C ILE A 130 5.11 14.56 2.43
N GLU A 131 4.30 13.68 1.85
CA GLU A 131 3.03 14.07 1.22
C GLU A 131 1.99 14.51 2.26
N SER A 132 1.92 13.83 3.42
CA SER A 132 1.01 14.19 4.51
C SER A 132 1.34 15.52 5.18
N ALA A 133 2.52 16.09 4.96
CA ALA A 133 2.84 17.45 5.39
C ALA A 133 2.22 18.53 4.47
N LYS A 134 1.72 18.15 3.28
CA LYS A 134 1.21 19.06 2.26
C LYS A 134 -0.29 18.93 2.02
N LEU A 135 -0.82 17.71 2.16
CA LEU A 135 -2.22 17.43 1.85
C LEU A 135 -2.74 16.21 2.62
N ARG A 136 -4.06 16.16 2.76
CA ARG A 136 -4.77 15.02 3.35
C ARG A 136 -4.73 13.82 2.41
N LEU A 137 -4.07 12.74 2.84
CA LEU A 137 -3.88 11.55 1.99
C LEU A 137 -5.01 10.53 2.04
N HIS A 138 -5.81 10.50 3.09
CA HIS A 138 -6.87 9.53 3.27
C HIS A 138 -8.15 10.22 3.75
N PRO A 139 -9.33 9.89 3.18
CA PRO A 139 -10.58 10.58 3.51
C PRO A 139 -10.93 10.48 4.99
N SER A 140 -10.57 9.37 5.65
CA SER A 140 -10.93 9.12 7.06
C SER A 140 -9.79 9.35 8.07
N ILE A 141 -8.55 9.62 7.61
CA ILE A 141 -7.40 9.78 8.50
C ILE A 141 -6.89 11.23 8.38
N PRO A 142 -6.86 12.01 9.47
CA PRO A 142 -6.33 13.36 9.45
C PRO A 142 -4.80 13.35 9.27
N GLU A 143 -4.27 14.38 8.62
CA GLU A 143 -2.86 14.48 8.25
C GLU A 143 -1.90 14.44 9.46
N VAL A 144 -2.28 15.06 10.58
CA VAL A 144 -1.47 15.08 11.81
C VAL A 144 -1.34 13.68 12.40
N GLU A 145 -2.41 12.89 12.42
CA GLU A 145 -2.37 11.52 12.92
C GLU A 145 -1.66 10.58 11.94
N MET A 146 -1.74 10.84 10.64
CA MET A 146 -0.97 10.12 9.64
C MET A 146 0.53 10.31 9.87
N ARG A 147 0.99 11.56 10.04
CA ARG A 147 2.38 11.88 10.39
C ARG A 147 2.78 11.22 11.70
N ARG A 148 1.92 11.26 12.73
CA ARG A 148 2.14 10.57 13.99
C ARG A 148 2.38 9.07 13.81
N ALA A 149 1.55 8.41 13.00
CA ALA A 149 1.68 6.98 12.74
C ALA A 149 3.00 6.66 12.02
N CYS A 150 3.39 7.46 11.02
CA CYS A 150 4.67 7.34 10.35
C CYS A 150 5.86 7.54 11.31
N LEU A 151 5.80 8.53 12.21
CA LEU A 151 6.84 8.74 13.24
C LEU A 151 6.95 7.57 14.21
N ARG A 152 5.81 7.01 14.67
CA ARG A 152 5.83 5.81 15.51
C ARG A 152 6.42 4.61 14.79
N ALA A 153 6.08 4.42 13.51
CA ALA A 153 6.67 3.38 12.70
C ALA A 153 8.19 3.57 12.55
N LEU A 154 8.65 4.80 12.26
CA LEU A 154 10.07 5.14 12.15
C LEU A 154 10.82 4.89 13.48
N SER A 155 10.22 5.26 14.61
CA SER A 155 10.81 5.04 15.94
C SER A 155 11.06 3.55 16.24
N SER A 156 10.28 2.64 15.65
CA SER A 156 10.45 1.20 15.89
C SER A 156 11.71 0.61 15.23
N VAL A 157 12.27 1.32 14.24
CA VAL A 157 13.40 0.85 13.43
C VAL A 157 14.60 1.79 13.46
N VAL A 158 14.52 2.93 14.15
CA VAL A 158 15.58 3.96 14.20
C VAL A 158 16.91 3.43 14.74
N CYS A 159 16.87 2.49 15.69
CA CYS A 159 18.06 1.89 16.29
C CYS A 159 18.68 0.77 15.45
N TRP A 160 17.98 0.26 14.43
CA TRP A 160 18.42 -0.92 13.69
C TRP A 160 19.74 -0.74 12.94
N PRO A 161 20.02 0.40 12.27
CA PRO A 161 21.33 0.62 11.63
C PRO A 161 22.50 0.61 12.62
N THR A 162 22.28 1.05 13.87
CA THR A 162 23.30 1.02 14.93
C THR A 162 23.42 -0.35 15.58
N THR A 163 22.31 -1.05 15.78
CA THR A 163 22.29 -2.36 16.44
C THR A 163 22.83 -3.46 15.54
N PHE A 164 22.46 -3.47 14.26
CA PHE A 164 22.82 -4.54 13.32
C PHE A 164 23.98 -4.19 12.40
N GLY A 165 24.30 -2.90 12.20
CA GLY A 165 25.48 -2.45 11.45
C GLY A 165 25.58 -3.05 10.04
N MET A 166 26.67 -3.79 9.79
CA MET A 166 26.96 -4.42 8.49
C MET A 166 26.23 -5.75 8.25
N SER A 167 25.38 -6.19 9.17
CA SER A 167 24.56 -7.38 8.97
C SER A 167 23.69 -7.26 7.71
N LYS A 168 23.56 -8.37 6.99
CA LYS A 168 22.77 -8.43 5.77
C LYS A 168 21.29 -8.41 6.10
N ILE A 169 20.53 -7.64 5.34
CA ILE A 169 19.07 -7.67 5.37
C ILE A 169 18.62 -8.83 4.47
N PRO A 170 17.77 -9.75 4.96
CA PRO A 170 17.18 -10.79 4.12
C PRO A 170 16.50 -10.17 2.89
N GLN A 171 16.70 -10.75 1.71
CA GLN A 171 16.13 -10.22 0.46
C GLN A 171 14.95 -11.07 0.00
N LEU A 172 13.90 -10.42 -0.50
CA LEU A 172 12.82 -11.13 -1.21
C LEU A 172 13.23 -11.37 -2.67
N PRO A 173 12.83 -12.48 -3.31
CA PRO A 173 13.28 -12.88 -4.63
C PRO A 173 13.05 -11.83 -5.75
N GLU A 174 12.05 -10.96 -5.59
CA GLU A 174 11.65 -9.97 -6.61
C GLU A 174 12.18 -8.54 -6.32
N SER A 175 12.98 -8.33 -5.28
CA SER A 175 13.39 -6.99 -4.84
C SER A 175 14.53 -6.34 -5.65
N SER A 176 15.14 -7.08 -6.57
CA SER A 176 16.41 -6.72 -7.24
C SER A 176 16.34 -5.50 -8.16
N ASN A 177 15.14 -5.06 -8.57
CA ASN A 177 14.95 -3.90 -9.48
C ASN A 177 14.33 -2.67 -8.80
N LEU A 178 14.11 -2.68 -7.48
CA LEU A 178 13.46 -1.58 -6.78
C LEU A 178 14.48 -0.56 -6.25
N LYS A 179 14.10 0.73 -6.25
CA LYS A 179 14.90 1.87 -5.75
C LYS A 179 15.32 1.78 -4.26
N SER A 180 14.96 0.69 -3.60
CA SER A 180 15.17 0.44 -2.19
C SER A 180 16.09 -0.77 -1.96
N SER A 181 17.22 -0.80 -2.66
CA SER A 181 18.18 -1.91 -2.71
C SER A 181 19.14 -2.00 -1.51
N ALA A 182 18.69 -1.59 -0.31
CA ALA A 182 19.55 -1.68 0.86
C ALA A 182 19.81 -3.17 1.18
N SER A 183 21.09 -3.56 1.11
CA SER A 183 21.54 -4.93 1.38
C SER A 183 22.02 -5.11 2.82
N THR A 184 22.31 -4.02 3.52
CA THR A 184 22.75 -3.99 4.93
C THR A 184 22.02 -2.92 5.72
N TYR A 185 21.90 -3.11 7.04
CA TYR A 185 21.22 -2.16 7.93
C TYR A 185 21.92 -0.79 7.97
N LEU A 186 23.25 -0.76 7.86
CA LEU A 186 24.01 0.50 7.86
C LEU A 186 23.62 1.41 6.68
N GLN A 187 23.28 0.86 5.52
CA GLN A 187 22.86 1.66 4.36
C GLN A 187 21.55 2.41 4.62
N LEU A 188 20.70 1.91 5.52
CA LEU A 188 19.45 2.59 5.91
C LEU A 188 19.69 3.81 6.79
N ARG A 189 20.86 3.93 7.44
CA ARG A 189 21.19 5.02 8.38
C ARG A 189 21.01 6.39 7.76
N SER A 190 21.53 6.60 6.55
CA SER A 190 21.46 7.90 5.88
C SER A 190 20.01 8.29 5.56
N ARG A 191 19.18 7.33 5.15
CA ARG A 191 17.75 7.56 4.89
C ARG A 191 17.03 7.95 6.17
N ILE A 192 17.11 7.10 7.21
CA ILE A 192 16.45 7.35 8.50
C ILE A 192 16.85 8.72 9.06
N TYR A 193 18.14 9.07 9.03
CA TYR A 193 18.61 10.37 9.50
C TYR A 193 17.99 11.54 8.71
N LYS A 194 17.96 11.45 7.38
CA LYS A 194 17.34 12.49 6.53
C LYS A 194 15.85 12.64 6.83
N THR A 195 15.15 11.53 7.01
CA THR A 195 13.71 11.51 7.35
C THR A 195 13.44 12.14 8.70
N LEU A 196 14.27 11.86 9.72
CA LEU A 196 14.17 12.50 11.04
C LEU A 196 14.43 14.00 10.98
N VAL A 197 15.49 14.44 10.29
CA VAL A 197 15.78 15.87 10.13
C VAL A 197 14.66 16.60 9.40
N PHE A 198 14.10 15.99 8.35
CA PHE A 198 12.92 16.52 7.67
C PHE A 198 11.74 16.66 8.64
N SER A 199 11.44 15.59 9.40
CA SER A 199 10.34 15.59 10.36
C SER A 199 10.51 16.69 11.42
N LEU A 200 11.69 16.84 12.01
CA LEU A 200 11.97 17.87 13.02
C LEU A 200 11.77 19.30 12.50
N ARG A 201 12.07 19.56 11.23
CA ARG A 201 11.97 20.89 10.62
C ARG A 201 10.54 21.26 10.22
N ASN A 202 9.74 20.24 9.90
CA ASN A 202 8.42 20.42 9.30
C ASN A 202 7.27 20.09 10.26
N GLU A 203 7.54 19.46 11.39
CA GLU A 203 6.53 19.10 12.38
C GLU A 203 6.06 20.33 13.18
N THR A 204 4.75 20.48 13.28
CA THR A 204 4.07 21.61 13.94
C THR A 204 3.27 21.16 15.17
N ASP A 205 2.90 19.88 15.24
CA ASP A 205 2.16 19.32 16.37
C ASP A 205 3.13 18.98 17.52
N PRO A 206 2.88 19.46 18.75
CA PRO A 206 3.80 19.26 19.87
C PRO A 206 3.97 17.79 20.26
N VAL A 207 2.93 16.96 20.09
CA VAL A 207 3.00 15.53 20.44
C VAL A 207 3.85 14.78 19.41
N ASN A 208 3.69 15.08 18.13
CA ASN A 208 4.55 14.52 17.08
C ASN A 208 5.99 14.99 17.23
N LEU A 209 6.22 16.25 17.63
CA LEU A 209 7.55 16.77 17.89
C LEU A 209 8.25 15.96 18.99
N HIS A 210 7.54 15.63 20.07
CA HIS A 210 8.07 14.77 21.14
C HIS A 210 8.45 13.36 20.67
N LEU A 211 7.79 12.82 19.64
CA LEU A 211 8.16 11.52 19.06
C LEU A 211 9.41 11.58 18.18
N THR A 212 9.81 12.78 17.76
CA THR A 212 10.92 12.99 16.83
C THR A 212 12.22 13.39 17.54
N LEU A 213 12.12 13.93 18.76
CA LEU A 213 13.25 14.27 19.65
C LEU A 213 13.81 13.02 20.35
#